data_AF-R5EFF4-F1
#
_entry.id   AF-R5EFF4-F1
#
_cell.length_a   1.000
_cell.length_b   1.000
_cell.length_c   1.000
_cell.angle_alpha   90.00
_cell.angle_beta   90.00
_cell.angle_gamma   90.00
#
_symmetry.space_group_name_H-M   'P 1'
#
loop_
_entity.id
_entity.type
_entity.pdbx_description
1 polymer ?
#
loop_
_entity_poly.entity_id
_entity_poly.type
_entity_poly.pdbx_seq_one_letter_code
_entity_poly.pdbx_strand_id
1 'polypeptide(L)'
;MGQFMQQGTPVAFETFLSMELDSPGPELSPDGVDDGFGYLDKMSFADLSRASESGTMAAHSTHLPCLCIHGGHCSERDFGGLFYFFMLSCVFSCRMMGVNPFDQPGVEAYKVRMFQMLGKE
;
A
#
# COMPACT_ATOMS: atom_id res chain seq x y z
N MET A 1 8.02 -10.08 2.84
CA MET A 1 6.56 -10.37 2.86
C MET A 1 6.09 -11.11 1.62
N GLY A 2 6.60 -10.85 0.40
CA GLY A 2 6.13 -11.50 -0.84
C GLY A 2 5.95 -13.02 -0.78
N GLN A 3 6.95 -13.77 -0.30
CA GLN A 3 6.83 -15.23 -0.13
C GLN A 3 5.63 -15.65 0.75
N PHE A 4 5.36 -14.91 1.83
CA PHE A 4 4.22 -15.17 2.70
C PHE A 4 2.89 -14.83 2.01
N MET A 5 2.83 -13.75 1.25
CA MET A 5 1.63 -13.40 0.48
C MET A 5 1.36 -14.41 -0.65
N GLN A 6 2.40 -14.97 -1.24
CA GLN A 6 2.28 -15.91 -2.35
C GLN A 6 1.89 -17.33 -1.92
N GLN A 7 2.40 -17.82 -0.79
CA GLN A 7 2.28 -19.23 -0.38
C GLN A 7 2.06 -19.45 1.12
N GLY A 8 2.00 -18.38 1.92
CA GLY A 8 1.71 -18.46 3.34
C GLY A 8 0.23 -18.70 3.62
N THR A 9 -0.15 -18.69 4.90
CA THR A 9 -1.55 -18.86 5.28
C THR A 9 -2.39 -17.69 4.75
N PRO A 10 -3.53 -17.92 4.07
CA PRO A 10 -4.34 -16.87 3.46
C PRO A 10 -5.21 -16.14 4.51
N VAL A 11 -4.54 -15.35 5.36
CA VAL A 11 -5.17 -14.55 6.44
C VAL A 11 -5.09 -13.05 6.19
N ALA A 12 -4.62 -12.65 5.00
CA ALA A 12 -4.47 -11.28 4.59
C ALA A 12 -5.22 -11.01 3.29
N PHE A 13 -5.43 -9.73 2.99
CA PHE A 13 -5.80 -9.25 1.67
C PHE A 13 -4.93 -8.04 1.36
N GLU A 14 -4.80 -7.69 0.09
CA GLU A 14 -3.99 -6.55 -0.34
C GLU A 14 -4.88 -5.50 -1.00
N THR A 15 -4.68 -4.23 -0.64
CA THR A 15 -5.24 -3.10 -1.37
C THR A 15 -4.08 -2.35 -2.02
N PHE A 16 -3.95 -2.49 -3.34
CA PHE A 16 -3.00 -1.75 -4.16
C PHE A 16 -3.49 -0.32 -4.33
N LEU A 17 -2.58 0.65 -4.23
CA LEU A 17 -2.82 2.05 -4.56
C LEU A 17 -1.98 2.39 -5.79
N SER A 18 -2.63 2.39 -6.95
CA SER A 18 -2.00 2.64 -8.24
C SER A 18 -2.26 4.09 -8.65
N MET A 19 -1.21 4.90 -8.72
CA MET A 19 -1.26 6.34 -9.01
C MET A 19 -0.62 6.64 -10.37
N GLU A 20 -1.11 7.67 -11.05
CA GLU A 20 -0.47 8.15 -12.28
C GLU A 20 0.86 8.86 -11.95
N LEU A 21 1.90 8.51 -12.70
CA LEU A 21 3.22 9.13 -12.55
C LEU A 21 3.29 10.38 -13.43
N ASP A 22 3.75 11.50 -12.86
CA ASP A 22 3.95 12.77 -13.59
C ASP A 22 5.04 12.68 -14.67
N SER A 23 5.95 11.72 -14.51
CA SER A 23 7.03 11.44 -15.44
C SER A 23 7.28 9.94 -15.51
N PRO A 24 7.61 9.39 -16.69
CA PRO A 24 7.98 7.98 -16.83
C PRO A 24 9.30 7.63 -16.10
N GLY A 25 10.06 8.63 -15.64
CA GLY A 25 11.37 8.44 -15.04
C GLY A 25 12.46 8.20 -16.08
N PRO A 26 13.68 7.80 -15.64
CA PRO A 26 14.76 7.50 -16.57
C PRO A 26 14.43 6.25 -17.40
N GLU A 27 14.91 6.24 -18.64
CA GLU A 27 14.92 5.07 -19.51
C GLU A 27 16.20 4.27 -19.29
N LEU A 28 16.09 2.94 -19.31
CA LEU A 28 17.26 2.07 -19.27
C LEU A 28 18.02 2.16 -20.59
N SER A 29 19.30 2.47 -20.49
CA SER A 29 20.21 2.56 -21.62
C SER A 29 21.06 1.29 -21.71
N PRO A 30 21.35 0.78 -22.92
CA PRO A 30 22.27 -0.33 -23.07
C PRO A 30 23.66 0.03 -22.53
N ASP A 31 24.24 -0.83 -21.72
CA ASP A 31 25.56 -0.63 -21.10
C ASP A 31 26.65 -1.57 -21.66
N GLY A 32 26.26 -2.51 -22.52
CA GLY A 32 27.15 -3.51 -23.12
C GLY A 32 27.56 -4.63 -22.16
N VAL A 33 26.91 -4.76 -21.01
CA VAL A 33 27.10 -5.85 -20.04
C VAL A 33 26.13 -6.98 -20.37
N ASP A 34 26.62 -8.23 -20.38
CA ASP A 34 25.78 -9.42 -20.55
C ASP A 34 25.26 -9.89 -19.18
N ASP A 35 24.26 -9.18 -18.64
CA ASP A 35 23.59 -9.48 -17.38
C ASP A 35 22.19 -10.09 -17.57
N GLY A 36 21.76 -10.27 -18.82
CA GLY A 36 20.44 -10.76 -19.19
C GLY A 36 19.33 -9.70 -19.16
N PHE A 37 19.63 -8.42 -18.92
CA PHE A 37 18.64 -7.34 -18.86
C PHE A 37 18.45 -6.57 -20.17
N GLY A 38 19.12 -6.94 -21.27
CA GLY A 38 18.94 -6.26 -22.56
C GLY A 38 17.50 -6.24 -23.09
N TYR A 39 16.60 -7.10 -22.61
CA TYR A 39 15.17 -7.04 -22.93
C TYR A 39 14.43 -5.86 -22.27
N LEU A 40 15.04 -5.22 -21.27
CA LEU A 40 14.56 -4.03 -20.58
C LEU A 40 15.07 -2.74 -21.21
N ASP A 41 15.97 -2.81 -22.21
CA ASP A 41 16.52 -1.64 -22.88
C ASP A 41 15.39 -0.75 -23.44
N LYS A 42 15.52 0.56 -23.23
CA LYS A 42 14.54 1.60 -23.60
C LYS A 42 13.21 1.54 -22.84
N MET A 43 13.05 0.64 -21.87
CA MET A 43 11.92 0.72 -20.95
C MET A 43 12.16 1.85 -19.95
N SER A 44 11.11 2.61 -19.67
CA SER A 44 11.14 3.60 -18.60
C SER A 44 10.93 2.95 -17.24
N PHE A 45 11.39 3.59 -16.17
CA PHE A 45 11.10 3.13 -14.81
C PHE A 45 9.60 2.97 -14.53
N ALA A 46 8.76 3.82 -15.13
CA ALA A 46 7.31 3.68 -15.04
C ALA A 46 6.80 2.39 -15.69
N ASP A 47 7.36 1.96 -16.82
CA ASP A 47 6.99 0.70 -17.48
C ASP A 47 7.37 -0.50 -16.60
N LEU A 48 8.57 -0.47 -16.03
CA LEU A 48 9.05 -1.50 -15.10
C LEU A 48 8.20 -1.57 -13.84
N SER A 49 7.86 -0.42 -13.26
CA SER A 49 7.02 -0.33 -12.08
C SER A 49 5.60 -0.86 -12.34
N ARG A 50 4.98 -0.47 -13.47
CA ARG A 50 3.66 -0.96 -13.88
C ARG A 50 3.66 -2.47 -14.13
N ALA A 51 4.71 -3.00 -14.76
CA ALA A 51 4.86 -4.43 -14.97
C ALA A 51 5.04 -5.19 -13.65
N SER A 52 5.83 -4.65 -12.72
CA SER A 52 6.04 -5.20 -11.38
C SER A 52 4.73 -5.22 -10.56
N GLU A 53 4.00 -4.11 -10.53
CA GLU A 53 2.69 -4.01 -9.85
C GLU A 53 1.69 -5.01 -10.42
N SER A 54 1.51 -5.01 -11.75
CA SER A 54 0.55 -5.88 -12.44
C SER A 54 0.90 -7.37 -12.27
N GLY A 55 2.19 -7.70 -12.40
CA GLY A 55 2.67 -9.07 -12.22
C GLY A 55 2.48 -9.56 -10.78
N THR A 56 2.76 -8.70 -9.79
CA THR A 56 2.57 -9.02 -8.37
C THR A 56 1.09 -9.22 -8.04
N MET A 57 0.22 -8.29 -8.47
CA MET A 57 -1.22 -8.39 -8.23
C MET A 57 -1.81 -9.63 -8.92
N ALA A 58 -1.39 -9.95 -10.15
CA ALA A 58 -1.81 -11.16 -10.84
C ALA A 58 -1.37 -12.43 -10.10
N ALA A 59 -0.14 -12.47 -9.60
CA ALA A 59 0.37 -13.62 -8.86
C ALA A 59 -0.33 -13.79 -7.50
N HIS A 60 -0.50 -12.71 -6.73
CA HIS A 60 -1.09 -12.75 -5.39
C HIS A 60 -2.61 -13.00 -5.44
N SER A 61 -3.32 -12.50 -6.46
CA SER A 61 -4.78 -12.69 -6.59
C SER A 61 -5.22 -14.13 -6.79
N THR A 62 -4.29 -15.04 -7.13
CA THR A 62 -4.55 -16.49 -7.17
C THR A 62 -4.70 -17.12 -5.79
N HIS A 63 -4.24 -16.43 -4.74
CA HIS A 63 -4.15 -16.96 -3.38
C HIS A 63 -4.85 -16.07 -2.34
N LEU A 64 -4.84 -14.75 -2.52
CA LEU A 64 -5.40 -13.75 -1.61
C LEU A 64 -6.37 -12.81 -2.35
N PRO A 65 -7.36 -12.21 -1.66
CA PRO A 65 -8.13 -11.13 -2.24
C PRO A 65 -7.22 -9.90 -2.48
N CYS A 66 -7.25 -9.38 -3.71
CA CYS A 66 -6.56 -8.13 -4.07
C CYS A 66 -7.59 -7.10 -4.54
N LEU A 67 -7.55 -5.92 -3.94
CA LEU A 67 -8.28 -4.73 -4.37
C LEU A 67 -7.29 -3.74 -4.99
N CYS A 68 -7.75 -2.92 -5.93
CA CYS A 68 -6.94 -1.83 -6.48
C CYS A 68 -7.74 -0.53 -6.43
N ILE A 69 -7.12 0.52 -5.88
CA ILE A 69 -7.59 1.89 -5.94
C ILE A 69 -6.72 2.60 -6.98
N HIS A 70 -7.34 3.03 -8.07
CA HIS A 70 -6.69 3.86 -9.08
C HIS A 70 -6.93 5.33 -8.74
N GLY A 71 -5.84 6.06 -8.49
CA GLY A 71 -5.85 7.52 -8.33
C GLY A 71 -5.27 8.21 -9.56
N GLY A 72 -5.45 9.53 -9.63
CA GLY A 72 -4.81 10.37 -10.63
C GLY A 72 -3.34 10.63 -10.31
N HIS A 73 -2.87 11.84 -10.59
CA HIS A 73 -1.51 12.27 -10.31
C HIS A 73 -1.25 12.43 -8.80
N CYS A 74 0.02 12.53 -8.40
CA CYS A 74 0.40 12.85 -7.02
C CYS A 74 0.23 14.35 -6.71
N SER A 75 -0.96 14.90 -6.95
CA SER A 75 -1.32 16.29 -6.70
C SER A 75 -1.97 16.50 -5.33
N GLU A 76 -2.00 17.75 -4.84
CA GLU A 76 -2.70 18.09 -3.60
C GLU A 76 -4.20 17.78 -3.68
N ARG A 77 -4.79 17.90 -4.88
CA ARG A 77 -6.19 17.57 -5.13
C ARG A 77 -6.44 16.07 -4.96
N ASP A 78 -5.64 15.23 -5.60
CA ASP A 78 -5.78 13.78 -5.54
C ASP A 78 -5.45 13.26 -4.14
N PHE A 79 -4.44 13.84 -3.48
CA PHE A 79 -4.15 13.58 -2.08
C PHE A 79 -5.36 13.91 -1.19
N GLY A 80 -5.96 15.09 -1.32
CA GLY A 80 -7.13 15.48 -0.55
C GLY A 80 -8.33 14.55 -0.79
N GLY A 81 -8.55 14.16 -2.04
CA GLY A 81 -9.57 13.18 -2.42
C GLY A 81 -9.35 11.82 -1.77
N LEU A 82 -8.14 11.28 -1.87
CA LEU A 82 -7.77 9.99 -1.29
C LEU A 82 -7.82 10.01 0.24
N PHE A 83 -7.36 11.11 0.85
CA PHE A 83 -7.42 11.31 2.30
C PHE A 83 -8.87 11.29 2.80
N TYR A 84 -9.77 12.03 2.16
CA TYR A 84 -11.18 12.03 2.52
C TYR A 84 -11.86 10.67 2.25
N PHE A 85 -11.51 10.02 1.14
CA PHE A 85 -11.97 8.67 0.82
C PHE A 85 -11.63 7.67 1.93
N PHE A 86 -10.40 7.65 2.42
CA PHE A 86 -10.00 6.74 3.48
C PHE A 86 -10.62 7.08 4.84
N MET A 87 -10.74 8.37 5.18
CA MET A 87 -11.44 8.78 6.41
C MET A 87 -12.89 8.28 6.41
N LEU A 88 -13.62 8.49 5.31
CA LEU A 88 -15.01 8.08 5.21
C LEU A 88 -15.16 6.55 5.15
N SER A 89 -14.26 5.87 4.42
CA SER A 89 -14.21 4.41 4.37
C SER A 89 -13.98 3.79 5.75
N CYS A 90 -13.11 4.40 6.57
CA CYS A 90 -12.88 4.00 7.95
C CYS A 90 -14.16 4.13 8.78
N VAL A 91 -14.85 5.28 8.70
CA VAL A 91 -16.12 5.49 9.41
C VAL A 91 -17.16 4.43 9.01
N PHE A 92 -17.34 4.16 7.72
CA PHE A 92 -18.28 3.13 7.26
C PHE A 92 -17.88 1.74 7.73
N SER A 93 -16.60 1.38 7.63
CA SER A 93 -16.08 0.09 8.11
C SER A 93 -16.35 -0.10 9.60
N CYS A 94 -16.04 0.89 10.44
CA CYS A 94 -16.33 0.84 11.88
C CYS A 94 -17.82 0.69 12.17
N ARG A 95 -18.68 1.42 11.44
CA ARG A 95 -20.14 1.31 11.60
C ARG A 95 -20.65 -0.07 11.21
N MET A 96 -20.13 -0.66 10.12
CA MET A 96 -20.46 -2.02 9.72
C MET A 96 -20.00 -3.06 10.75
N MET A 97 -18.87 -2.82 11.40
CA MET A 97 -18.34 -3.67 12.48
C MET A 97 -19.02 -3.43 13.84
N GLY A 98 -19.88 -2.41 13.97
CA GLY A 98 -20.55 -2.08 15.24
C GLY A 98 -19.64 -1.43 16.29
N VAL A 99 -18.54 -0.79 15.88
CA VAL A 99 -17.59 -0.10 16.79
C VAL A 99 -17.66 1.42 16.61
N ASN A 100 -17.20 2.18 17.62
CA ASN A 100 -17.13 3.64 17.54
C ASN A 100 -15.89 4.08 16.75
N PRO A 101 -16.02 4.76 15.61
CA PRO A 101 -14.86 5.23 14.84
C PRO A 101 -14.13 6.43 15.46
N PHE A 102 -14.66 7.02 16.53
CA PHE A 102 -14.18 8.30 17.07
C PHE A 102 -13.62 8.20 18.49
N ASP A 103 -13.36 7.00 19.00
CA ASP A 103 -12.72 6.80 20.30
C ASP A 103 -11.51 5.86 20.24
N GLN A 104 -10.77 5.79 21.35
CA GLN A 104 -9.54 5.00 21.48
C GLN A 104 -9.25 4.59 22.93
N PRO A 105 -10.20 4.00 23.67
CA PRO A 105 -10.05 3.76 25.11
C PRO A 105 -8.85 2.86 25.47
N GLY A 106 -8.46 1.95 24.57
CA GLY A 106 -7.35 1.01 24.79
C GLY A 106 -5.98 1.67 25.03
N VAL A 107 -5.76 2.90 24.54
CA VAL A 107 -4.48 3.60 24.70
C VAL A 107 -4.22 4.02 26.14
N GLU A 108 -5.27 4.20 26.94
CA GLU A 108 -5.11 4.64 28.33
C GLU A 108 -4.51 3.52 29.20
N ALA A 109 -4.72 2.25 28.85
CA ALA A 109 -4.21 1.12 29.63
C ALA A 109 -2.67 1.11 29.72
N TYR A 110 -1.95 1.41 28.62
CA TYR A 110 -0.48 1.46 28.67
C TYR A 110 0.00 2.77 29.32
N LYS A 111 -0.72 3.88 29.14
CA LYS A 111 -0.38 5.17 29.77
C LYS A 111 -0.45 5.08 31.29
N VAL A 112 -1.49 4.46 31.84
CA VAL A 112 -1.63 4.24 33.29
C VAL A 112 -0.46 3.43 33.84
N ARG A 113 -0.09 2.32 33.17
CA ARG A 113 1.07 1.51 33.58
C ARG A 113 2.37 2.29 33.54
N MET A 114 2.57 3.08 32.48
CA MET A 114 3.72 3.97 32.36
C MET A 114 3.78 4.98 33.50
N PHE A 115 2.65 5.63 33.85
CA PHE A 115 2.58 6.59 34.96
C PHE A 115 2.91 5.95 36.31
N GLN A 116 2.40 4.75 36.58
CA GLN A 116 2.73 3.99 37.78
C GLN A 116 4.23 3.66 37.86
N MET A 117 4.83 3.21 36.75
CA MET A 117 6.27 2.91 36.69
C MET A 117 7.14 4.15 36.89
N LEU A 118 6.63 5.34 36.53
CA LEU A 118 7.33 6.61 36.69
C LEU A 118 7.03 7.29 38.04
N GLY A 119 6.26 6.66 38.93
CA GLY A 119 5.93 7.20 40.25
C GLY A 119 5.03 8.44 40.22
N LYS A 120 4.23 8.60 39.16
CA LYS A 120 3.24 9.67 39.06
C LYS A 120 2.03 9.32 39.92
N GLU A 121 1.72 10.15 40.91
CA GLU A 121 0.46 10.10 41.67
C GLU A 121 -0.76 10.47 40.79
#